data_AF-A0A2J6R874-F1
#
_entry.id   AF-A0A2J6R874-F1
#
_cell.length_a   1.000
_cell.length_b   1.000
_cell.length_c   1.000
_cell.angle_alpha   90.00
_cell.angle_beta   90.00
_cell.angle_gamma   90.00
#
_symmetry.space_group_name_H-M   'P 1'
#
loop_
_entity.id
_entity.type
_entity.pdbx_description
1 polymer ?
#
loop_
_entity_poly.entity_id
_entity_poly.type
_entity_poly.pdbx_seq_one_letter_code
_entity_poly.pdbx_strand_id
1 'polypeptide(L)'
;MCYFSAGSYEDWRPDKASFLPSDKGSPLEGWPGEFWLNTSSTNVRSIMATRIQMAKDKACDGIDPDNVDGYDNTNGLSLSPATAADFVKYLSQEAHSRGLSMGLKNAGDIINEVLPFVEWQVNEQCVQYDDCGQLAPFIAQNKPVFHIDFGNEGIF
;
A
#
# COMPACT_ATOMS: atom_id res chain seq x y z
N MET A 1 6.22 3.06 -12.68
CA MET A 1 5.51 2.50 -11.52
C MET A 1 4.02 2.42 -11.84
N CYS A 2 3.33 1.40 -11.36
CA CYS A 2 1.90 1.20 -11.57
C CYS A 2 1.18 1.13 -10.22
N TYR A 3 0.29 2.09 -10.01
CA TYR A 3 -0.56 2.20 -8.83
C TYR A 3 -1.71 1.19 -8.86
N PHE A 4 -2.03 0.61 -7.71
CA PHE A 4 -3.32 -0.01 -7.43
C PHE A 4 -3.56 -0.02 -5.92
N SER A 5 -4.82 0.01 -5.46
CA SER A 5 -5.09 -0.24 -4.05
C SER A 5 -4.92 -1.71 -3.71
N ALA A 6 -4.07 -2.00 -2.71
CA ALA A 6 -3.84 -3.35 -2.23
C ALA A 6 -4.64 -3.66 -0.95
N GLY A 7 -4.84 -2.66 -0.08
CA GLY A 7 -5.57 -2.81 1.17
C GLY A 7 -7.01 -2.32 1.13
N SER A 8 -7.53 -1.88 -0.02
CA SER A 8 -8.94 -1.57 -0.19
C SER A 8 -9.57 -2.22 -1.43
N TYR A 9 -10.86 -2.52 -1.31
CA TYR A 9 -11.76 -2.89 -2.39
C TYR A 9 -12.33 -1.62 -3.01
N GLU A 10 -12.41 -1.58 -4.34
CA GLU A 10 -12.91 -0.46 -5.12
C GLU A 10 -14.04 -0.96 -6.06
N ASP A 11 -15.27 -0.45 -5.91
CA ASP A 11 -16.45 -0.98 -6.64
C ASP A 11 -16.49 -0.65 -8.15
N TRP A 12 -15.52 0.10 -8.65
CA TRP A 12 -15.35 0.44 -10.06
C TRP A 12 -14.30 -0.42 -10.76
N ARG A 13 -13.53 -1.25 -10.03
CA ARG A 13 -12.50 -2.10 -10.64
C ARG A 13 -13.12 -3.27 -11.41
N PRO A 14 -12.52 -3.69 -12.54
CA PRO A 14 -13.06 -4.78 -13.36
C PRO A 14 -13.04 -6.15 -12.65
N ASP A 15 -12.16 -6.33 -11.67
CA ASP A 15 -12.02 -7.56 -10.88
C ASP A 15 -12.81 -7.53 -9.55
N LYS A 16 -13.66 -6.52 -9.33
CA LYS A 16 -14.44 -6.35 -8.09
C LYS A 16 -15.26 -7.57 -7.68
N ALA A 17 -15.73 -8.34 -8.65
CA ALA A 17 -16.55 -9.54 -8.42
C ALA A 17 -15.74 -10.71 -7.84
N SER A 18 -14.41 -10.65 -7.87
CA SER A 18 -13.52 -11.66 -7.31
C SER A 18 -13.42 -11.59 -5.78
N PHE A 19 -13.78 -10.45 -5.18
CA PHE A 19 -13.77 -10.26 -3.72
C PHE A 19 -15.00 -10.88 -3.06
N LEU A 20 -14.77 -11.66 -2.01
CA LEU A 20 -15.83 -12.22 -1.19
C LEU A 20 -16.38 -11.16 -0.22
N PRO A 21 -17.63 -11.27 0.23
CA PRO A 21 -18.14 -10.42 1.30
C PRO A 21 -17.27 -10.46 2.57
N SER A 22 -16.69 -11.63 2.90
CA SER A 22 -15.80 -11.82 4.05
C SER A 22 -14.41 -11.18 3.90
N ASP A 23 -14.05 -10.73 2.70
CA ASP A 23 -12.79 -10.02 2.48
C ASP A 23 -12.88 -8.54 2.86
N LYS A 24 -14.09 -8.00 3.01
CA LYS A 24 -14.35 -6.57 3.16
C LYS A 24 -14.66 -6.21 4.61
N GLY A 25 -14.11 -5.10 5.05
CA GLY A 25 -14.35 -4.47 6.34
C GLY A 25 -15.27 -3.27 6.23
N SER A 26 -14.99 -2.26 7.04
CA SER A 26 -15.65 -0.97 7.03
C SER A 26 -15.41 -0.21 5.72
N PRO A 27 -16.34 0.68 5.32
CA PRO A 27 -16.09 1.66 4.26
C PRO A 27 -14.85 2.52 4.57
N LEU A 28 -14.11 2.91 3.54
CA LEU A 28 -13.01 3.86 3.65
C LEU A 28 -13.59 5.29 3.78
N GLU A 29 -13.18 6.03 4.82
CA GLU A 29 -13.70 7.37 5.06
C GLU A 29 -13.27 8.34 3.96
N GLY A 30 -14.22 9.09 3.38
CA GLY A 30 -13.96 10.04 2.29
C GLY A 30 -14.00 9.44 0.89
N TRP A 31 -14.07 8.12 0.74
CA TRP A 31 -14.02 7.43 -0.56
C TRP A 31 -15.25 6.51 -0.77
N PRO A 32 -16.35 7.03 -1.34
CA PRO A 32 -17.55 6.24 -1.60
C PRO A 32 -17.30 5.06 -2.54
N GLY A 33 -17.81 3.88 -2.19
CA GLY A 33 -17.59 2.64 -2.97
C GLY A 33 -16.30 1.91 -2.61
N GLU A 34 -15.53 2.43 -1.67
CA GLU A 34 -14.27 1.86 -1.20
C GLU A 34 -14.39 1.25 0.21
N PHE A 35 -13.78 0.09 0.42
CA PHE A 35 -13.86 -0.68 1.67
C PHE A 35 -12.51 -1.27 2.05
N TRP A 36 -12.15 -1.25 3.33
CA TRP A 36 -10.93 -1.90 3.82
C TRP A 36 -10.95 -3.40 3.53
N LEU A 37 -9.79 -3.99 3.23
CA LEU A 37 -9.63 -5.41 2.95
C LEU A 37 -8.96 -6.17 4.09
N ASN A 38 -9.39 -7.43 4.27
CA ASN A 38 -8.70 -8.37 5.13
C ASN A 38 -7.41 -8.84 4.44
N THR A 39 -6.29 -8.20 4.75
CA THR A 39 -4.98 -8.45 4.15
C THR A 39 -4.38 -9.83 4.48
N SER A 40 -4.94 -10.53 5.46
CA SER A 40 -4.60 -11.92 5.77
C SER A 40 -5.43 -12.94 4.97
N SER A 41 -6.45 -12.51 4.23
CA SER A 41 -7.27 -13.39 3.39
C SER A 41 -6.46 -13.93 2.22
N THR A 42 -6.45 -15.25 2.07
CA THR A 42 -5.88 -15.93 0.89
C THR A 42 -6.52 -15.46 -0.42
N ASN A 43 -7.81 -15.12 -0.40
CA ASN A 43 -8.50 -14.61 -1.58
C ASN A 43 -7.99 -13.23 -1.97
N VAL A 44 -7.90 -12.30 -1.00
CA VAL A 44 -7.33 -10.96 -1.22
C VAL A 44 -5.90 -11.06 -1.76
N ARG A 45 -5.06 -11.90 -1.15
CA ARG A 45 -3.68 -12.12 -1.60
C ARG A 45 -3.61 -12.63 -3.04
N SER A 46 -4.46 -13.60 -3.40
CA SER A 46 -4.54 -14.12 -4.78
C SER A 46 -4.97 -13.04 -5.80
N ILE A 47 -5.92 -12.18 -5.43
CA ILE A 47 -6.33 -11.04 -6.27
C ILE A 47 -5.16 -10.07 -6.45
N MET A 48 -4.42 -9.76 -5.39
CA MET A 48 -3.24 -8.88 -5.49
C MET A 48 -2.13 -9.49 -6.34
N ALA A 49 -1.83 -10.79 -6.20
CA ALA A 49 -0.89 -11.48 -7.08
C ALA A 49 -1.31 -11.38 -8.56
N THR A 50 -2.62 -11.44 -8.85
CA THR A 50 -3.15 -11.24 -10.20
C THR A 50 -2.96 -9.81 -10.69
N ARG A 51 -3.19 -8.80 -9.83
CA ARG A 51 -2.93 -7.38 -10.15
C ARG A 51 -1.45 -7.10 -10.38
N ILE A 52 -0.57 -7.71 -9.60
CA ILE A 52 0.90 -7.61 -9.77
C ILE A 52 1.34 -8.30 -11.07
N GLN A 53 0.77 -9.45 -11.42
CA GLN A 53 1.00 -10.08 -12.72
C GLN A 53 0.56 -9.15 -13.86
N MET A 54 -0.61 -8.51 -13.74
CA MET A 54 -1.07 -7.53 -14.74
C MET A 54 -0.11 -6.34 -14.85
N ALA A 55 0.47 -5.86 -13.75
CA ALA A 55 1.50 -4.82 -13.80
C ALA A 55 2.73 -5.29 -14.59
N LYS A 56 3.16 -6.55 -14.39
CA LYS A 56 4.25 -7.12 -15.18
C LYS A 56 3.91 -7.20 -16.67
N ASP A 57 2.73 -7.70 -17.00
CA ASP A 57 2.28 -7.87 -18.39
C ASP A 57 2.14 -6.52 -19.12
N LYS A 58 1.88 -5.45 -18.37
CA LYS A 58 1.85 -4.06 -18.85
C LYS A 58 3.21 -3.37 -18.86
N ALA A 59 4.30 -4.11 -18.62
CA ALA A 59 5.67 -3.60 -18.59
C ALA A 59 5.90 -2.48 -17.57
N CYS A 60 5.22 -2.52 -16.42
CA CYS A 60 5.57 -1.68 -15.29
C CYS A 60 6.98 -2.06 -14.78
N ASP A 61 7.78 -1.09 -14.34
CA ASP A 61 9.07 -1.37 -13.67
C ASP A 61 8.91 -1.68 -12.17
N GLY A 62 7.77 -1.29 -11.59
CA GLY A 62 7.44 -1.53 -10.20
C GLY A 62 6.02 -1.10 -9.85
N ILE A 63 5.60 -1.42 -8.62
CA ILE A 63 4.25 -1.23 -8.13
C ILE A 63 4.19 -0.23 -6.96
N ASP A 64 3.06 0.46 -6.86
CA ASP A 64 2.72 1.37 -5.76
C ASP A 64 1.39 0.91 -5.13
N PRO A 65 1.45 -0.04 -4.18
CA PRO A 65 0.27 -0.62 -3.56
C PRO A 65 -0.27 0.28 -2.42
N ASP A 66 -1.46 0.84 -2.61
CA ASP A 66 -2.08 1.75 -1.64
C ASP A 66 -2.82 1.03 -0.50
N ASN A 67 -3.16 1.81 0.54
CA ASN A 67 -4.02 1.44 1.66
C ASN A 67 -3.47 0.28 2.51
N VAL A 68 -2.14 0.14 2.61
CA VAL A 68 -1.49 -0.88 3.45
C VAL A 68 -1.46 -0.53 4.95
N ASP A 69 -2.00 0.62 5.31
CA ASP A 69 -2.08 1.24 6.64
C ASP A 69 -3.46 1.11 7.30
N GLY A 70 -4.27 0.14 6.87
CA GLY A 70 -5.60 -0.09 7.46
C GLY A 70 -5.60 -0.31 8.98
N TYR A 71 -4.45 -0.66 9.59
CA TYR A 71 -4.29 -0.77 11.04
C TYR A 71 -4.42 0.56 11.79
N ASP A 72 -4.16 1.68 11.12
CA ASP A 72 -4.27 3.04 11.67
C ASP A 72 -5.65 3.67 11.37
N ASN A 73 -6.61 2.85 10.96
CA ASN A 73 -7.92 3.27 10.50
C ASN A 73 -9.05 2.45 11.13
N THR A 74 -10.27 2.99 11.10
CA THR A 74 -11.49 2.25 11.49
C THR A 74 -11.84 1.22 10.40
N ASN A 75 -11.16 0.07 10.42
CA ASN A 75 -11.22 -0.93 9.34
C ASN A 75 -12.27 -2.04 9.53
N GLY A 76 -12.74 -2.29 10.75
CA GLY A 76 -13.74 -3.34 11.03
C GLY A 76 -13.24 -4.79 10.90
N LEU A 77 -11.92 -4.99 10.80
CA LEU A 77 -11.25 -6.28 10.55
C LEU A 77 -10.15 -6.59 11.58
N SER A 78 -9.96 -5.71 12.57
CA SER A 78 -8.89 -5.81 13.58
C SER A 78 -7.49 -5.92 12.97
N LEU A 79 -7.25 -5.19 11.88
CA LEU A 79 -5.92 -5.09 11.28
C LEU A 79 -4.92 -4.48 12.27
N SER A 80 -3.71 -5.01 12.30
CA SER A 80 -2.61 -4.58 13.16
C SER A 80 -1.35 -4.26 12.34
N PRO A 81 -0.37 -3.53 12.90
CA PRO A 81 0.92 -3.29 12.25
C PRO A 81 1.59 -4.60 11.81
N ALA A 82 1.51 -5.66 12.62
CA ALA A 82 2.08 -6.96 12.28
C ALA A 82 1.42 -7.60 11.05
N THR A 83 0.09 -7.50 10.93
CA THR A 83 -0.62 -8.01 9.73
C THR A 83 -0.31 -7.18 8.49
N ALA A 84 -0.10 -5.87 8.64
CA ALA A 84 0.28 -5.00 7.54
C ALA A 84 1.71 -5.27 7.08
N ALA A 85 2.66 -5.41 8.00
CA ALA A 85 4.04 -5.75 7.67
C ALA A 85 4.14 -7.12 6.97
N ASP A 86 3.39 -8.13 7.41
CA ASP A 86 3.31 -9.43 6.72
C ASP A 86 2.74 -9.29 5.30
N PHE A 87 1.70 -8.48 5.13
CA PHE A 87 1.11 -8.24 3.82
C PHE A 87 2.05 -7.48 2.88
N VAL A 88 2.75 -6.45 3.35
CA VAL A 88 3.77 -5.71 2.58
C VAL A 88 4.90 -6.65 2.15
N LYS A 89 5.39 -7.52 3.05
CA LYS A 89 6.41 -8.54 2.72
C LYS A 89 5.90 -9.52 1.66
N TYR A 90 4.63 -9.94 1.75
CA TYR A 90 4.00 -10.78 0.74
C TYR A 90 3.94 -10.09 -0.63
N LEU A 91 3.45 -8.86 -0.69
CA LEU A 91 3.36 -8.09 -1.94
C LEU A 91 4.74 -7.86 -2.56
N SER A 92 5.74 -7.55 -1.73
CA SER A 92 7.12 -7.39 -2.15
C SER A 92 7.68 -8.67 -2.78
N GLN A 93 7.48 -9.82 -2.13
CA GLN A 93 7.88 -11.12 -2.68
C GLN A 93 7.19 -11.43 -4.03
N GLU A 94 5.89 -11.15 -4.14
CA GLU A 94 5.16 -11.30 -5.40
C GLU A 94 5.69 -10.36 -6.50
N ALA A 95 6.02 -9.11 -6.16
CA ALA A 95 6.61 -8.15 -7.09
C ALA A 95 8.01 -8.60 -7.56
N HIS A 96 8.90 -8.90 -6.60
CA HIS A 96 10.28 -9.30 -6.88
C HIS A 96 10.36 -10.59 -7.70
N SER A 97 9.49 -11.58 -7.43
CA SER A 97 9.41 -12.82 -8.23
C SER A 97 9.03 -12.59 -9.69
N ARG A 98 8.42 -11.45 -10.02
CA ARG A 98 8.07 -11.01 -11.38
C ARG A 98 9.04 -9.99 -11.96
N GLY A 99 10.14 -9.71 -11.25
CA GLY A 99 11.12 -8.70 -11.62
C GLY A 99 10.55 -7.29 -11.62
N LEU A 100 9.66 -6.99 -10.67
CA LEU A 100 9.12 -5.67 -10.38
C LEU A 100 9.68 -5.18 -9.05
N SER A 101 9.98 -3.88 -8.94
CA SER A 101 10.22 -3.24 -7.64
C SER A 101 8.91 -2.87 -6.94
N MET A 102 8.95 -2.57 -5.65
CA MET A 102 7.80 -2.14 -4.86
C MET A 102 8.15 -1.02 -3.88
N GLY A 103 7.24 -0.07 -3.72
CA GLY A 103 7.29 0.95 -2.66
C GLY A 103 6.41 0.62 -1.47
N LEU A 104 6.71 1.26 -0.34
CA LEU A 104 5.77 1.39 0.78
C LEU A 104 5.00 2.72 0.62
N LYS A 105 3.68 2.68 0.76
CA LYS A 105 2.80 3.85 0.74
C LYS A 105 2.40 4.19 2.17
N ASN A 106 2.73 5.41 2.63
CA ASN A 106 2.49 5.88 4.00
C ASN A 106 2.98 4.86 5.04
N ALA A 107 2.11 4.39 5.95
CA ALA A 107 2.38 3.29 6.89
C ALA A 107 3.67 3.46 7.73
N GLY A 108 3.86 4.65 8.31
CA GLY A 108 5.07 5.04 9.04
C GLY A 108 5.50 4.07 10.15
N ASP A 109 4.53 3.53 10.89
CA ASP A 109 4.78 2.64 12.04
C ASP A 109 5.46 1.31 11.68
N ILE A 110 5.33 0.85 10.43
CA ILE A 110 5.92 -0.44 9.99
C ILE A 110 7.22 -0.27 9.21
N ILE A 111 7.70 0.97 8.99
CA ILE A 111 8.89 1.27 8.18
C ILE A 111 10.07 0.38 8.58
N ASN A 112 10.45 0.36 9.86
CA ASN A 112 11.62 -0.39 10.32
C ASN A 112 11.53 -1.90 10.03
N GLU A 113 10.32 -2.46 10.01
CA GLU A 113 10.10 -3.88 9.77
C GLU A 113 10.13 -4.25 8.28
N VAL A 114 9.64 -3.35 7.41
CA VAL A 114 9.48 -3.63 5.97
C VAL A 114 10.53 -2.98 5.09
N LEU A 115 11.32 -2.03 5.62
CA LEU A 115 12.34 -1.29 4.90
C LEU A 115 13.30 -2.20 4.10
N PRO A 116 13.74 -3.38 4.57
CA PRO A 116 14.59 -4.26 3.76
C PRO A 116 13.91 -4.85 2.51
N PHE A 117 12.58 -4.80 2.43
CA PHE A 117 11.77 -5.47 1.42
C PHE A 117 11.23 -4.53 0.34
N VAL A 118 11.34 -3.22 0.51
CA VAL A 118 10.82 -2.22 -0.43
C VAL A 118 11.92 -1.33 -0.97
N GLU A 119 11.78 -0.82 -2.19
CA GLU A 119 12.79 -0.03 -2.88
C GLU A 119 12.67 1.48 -2.60
N TRP A 120 11.48 1.97 -2.24
CA TRP A 120 11.21 3.38 -1.96
C TRP A 120 10.03 3.58 -1.01
N GLN A 121 9.84 4.81 -0.58
CA GLN A 121 8.63 5.29 0.10
C GLN A 121 7.82 6.19 -0.83
N VAL A 122 6.50 6.06 -0.83
CA VAL A 122 5.57 7.08 -1.30
C VAL A 122 4.88 7.64 -0.06
N ASN A 123 4.97 8.94 0.16
CA ASN A 123 4.38 9.60 1.32
C ASN A 123 3.45 10.73 0.87
N GLU A 124 2.31 10.84 1.53
CA GLU A 124 1.41 11.97 1.41
C GLU A 124 1.51 12.83 2.68
N GLN A 125 1.69 14.14 2.47
CA GLN A 125 1.43 15.19 3.45
C GLN A 125 2.29 15.17 4.72
N CYS A 126 3.50 14.58 4.70
CA CYS A 126 4.35 14.60 5.89
C CYS A 126 4.70 16.00 6.39
N VAL A 127 4.72 17.00 5.49
CA VAL A 127 4.96 18.40 5.86
C VAL A 127 3.76 18.95 6.60
N GLN A 128 2.55 18.74 6.08
CA GLN A 128 1.31 19.18 6.73
C GLN A 128 1.13 18.57 8.13
N TYR A 129 1.55 17.32 8.33
CA TYR A 129 1.39 16.62 9.61
C TYR A 129 2.64 16.63 10.51
N ASP A 130 3.71 17.34 10.11
CA ASP A 130 4.99 17.40 10.83
C ASP A 130 5.58 16.02 11.16
N ASP A 131 5.46 15.07 10.24
CA ASP A 131 5.88 13.67 10.43
C ASP A 131 7.01 13.21 9.48
N CYS A 132 7.56 14.11 8.65
CA CYS A 132 8.61 13.75 7.67
C CYS A 132 9.85 13.09 8.31
N GLY A 133 10.10 13.33 9.60
CA GLY A 133 11.16 12.67 10.36
C GLY A 133 11.04 11.13 10.38
N GLN A 134 9.83 10.59 10.27
CA GLN A 134 9.59 9.15 10.20
C GLN A 134 10.17 8.51 8.93
N LEU A 135 10.38 9.30 7.87
CA LEU A 135 10.85 8.82 6.57
C LEU A 135 12.39 8.75 6.47
N ALA A 136 13.10 9.31 7.45
CA ALA A 136 14.57 9.31 7.52
C ALA A 136 15.23 7.93 7.32
N PRO A 137 14.67 6.79 7.78
CA PRO A 137 15.25 5.47 7.55
C PRO A 137 15.42 5.12 6.06
N PHE A 138 14.52 5.56 5.17
CA PHE A 138 14.67 5.32 3.73
C PHE A 138 15.89 6.06 3.18
N ILE A 139 16.02 7.35 3.49
CA ILE A 139 17.15 8.18 3.06
C ILE A 139 18.46 7.64 3.61
N ALA A 140 18.49 7.22 4.88
CA ALA A 140 19.66 6.63 5.51
C ALA A 140 20.12 5.31 4.83
N GLN A 141 19.20 4.60 4.15
CA GLN A 141 19.51 3.41 3.36
C GLN A 141 19.67 3.69 1.85
N ASN A 142 19.82 4.97 1.45
CA ASN A 142 19.87 5.40 0.05
C ASN A 142 18.65 4.98 -0.79
N LYS A 143 17.47 4.91 -0.16
CA LYS A 143 16.20 4.65 -0.83
C LYS A 143 15.42 5.95 -0.99
N PRO A 144 14.86 6.25 -2.18
CA PRO A 144 14.17 7.49 -2.42
C PRO A 144 12.83 7.56 -1.66
N VAL A 145 12.39 8.78 -1.39
CA VAL A 145 11.06 9.11 -0.88
C VAL A 145 10.36 9.96 -1.94
N PHE A 146 9.28 9.45 -2.53
CA PHE A 146 8.40 10.19 -3.42
C PHE A 146 7.31 10.85 -2.59
N HIS A 147 7.50 12.13 -2.27
CA HIS A 147 6.59 12.90 -1.43
C HIS A 147 5.54 13.66 -2.26
N ILE A 148 4.30 13.69 -1.77
CA ILE A 148 3.14 14.35 -2.37
C ILE A 148 2.49 15.22 -1.31
N ASP A 149 2.18 16.47 -1.66
CA ASP A 149 1.39 17.37 -0.80
C ASP A 149 0.21 17.95 -1.59
N PHE A 150 -0.93 18.13 -0.92
CA PHE A 150 -2.19 18.52 -1.58
C PHE A 150 -2.59 19.97 -1.30
N GLY A 151 -1.75 20.73 -0.59
CA GLY A 151 -1.94 22.16 -0.34
C GLY A 151 -1.52 23.08 -1.49
N ASN A 152 -1.85 24.37 -1.37
CA ASN A 152 -1.18 25.46 -2.11
C ASN A 152 0.16 25.87 -1.45
N GLU A 153 0.58 25.19 -0.38
CA GLU A 153 1.82 25.49 0.31
C GLU A 153 2.98 24.94 -0.50
N GLY A 154 3.76 25.86 -1.09
CA GLY A 154 4.95 25.52 -1.83
C GLY A 154 5.90 24.72 -0.95
N ILE A 155 6.39 23.62 -1.50
CA ILE A 155 7.60 22.93 -1.05
C ILE A 155 8.71 23.99 -0.99
N PHE A 156 9.12 24.41 0.21
CA PHE A 156 10.24 25.33 0.43
C PHE A 156 11.58 24.58 0.46
#